data_AF-A0A1M5K4P3-F1
#
_entry.id   AF-A0A1M5K4P3-F1
#
_cell.length_a   1.000
_cell.length_b   1.000
_cell.length_c   1.000
_cell.angle_alpha   90.00
_cell.angle_beta   90.00
_cell.angle_gamma   90.00
#
_symmetry.space_group_name_H-M   'P 1'
#
loop_
_entity.id
_entity.type
_entity.pdbx_description
1 polymer ?
#
loop_
_entity_poly.entity_id
_entity_poly.type
_entity_poly.pdbx_seq_one_letter_code
_entity_poly.pdbx_strand_id
1 'polypeptide(L)'
;MRNVLLLLFFTSQSLLAQSVKLLDGSLESLKGQKSYNIIFRYDSMLVGMADPKPEKVFLLEVKKRWEEREPGRGSDFIQEWFEDRKLLYEPSFIQNFKQYAKVELPDPQAAYTLIVKTKHTEGGWFGGVLAHPGQIDGELRIVESADQSKVVARIAFYKFTGKIQYPGDFEMTTRIQSAYAIAGKGLGDFVKRKSK
;
A
#
# COMPACT_ATOMS: atom_id res chain seq x y z
N MET A 1 -13.50 50.77 -19.80
CA MET A 1 -13.23 50.10 -18.50
C MET A 1 -12.87 48.65 -18.81
N ARG A 2 -11.65 48.23 -18.46
CA ARG A 2 -11.06 46.95 -18.89
C ARG A 2 -11.38 45.88 -17.85
N ASN A 3 -12.30 44.97 -18.18
CA ASN A 3 -12.63 43.83 -17.34
C ASN A 3 -11.46 42.83 -17.37
N VAL A 4 -10.73 42.72 -16.26
CA VAL A 4 -9.74 41.66 -16.05
C VAL A 4 -10.50 40.46 -15.48
N LEU A 5 -10.74 39.44 -16.33
CA LEU A 5 -11.25 38.15 -15.90
C LEU A 5 -10.09 37.36 -15.28
N LEU A 6 -10.03 37.27 -13.95
CA LEU A 6 -9.01 36.50 -13.23
C LEU A 6 -9.39 35.01 -13.29
N LEU A 7 -8.80 34.26 -14.22
CA LEU A 7 -8.92 32.80 -14.28
C LEU A 7 -8.04 32.17 -13.18
N LEU A 8 -8.63 31.76 -12.07
CA LEU A 8 -7.94 30.99 -11.02
C LEU A 8 -7.63 29.57 -11.54
N PHE A 9 -6.41 29.38 -12.03
CA PHE A 9 -5.81 28.06 -12.19
C PHE A 9 -5.53 27.46 -10.80
N PHE A 10 -6.46 26.65 -10.29
CA PHE A 10 -6.16 25.77 -9.16
C PHE A 10 -5.19 24.69 -9.64
N THR A 11 -3.93 24.78 -9.19
CA THR A 11 -2.91 23.77 -9.46
C THR A 11 -3.29 22.46 -8.76
N SER A 12 -3.32 21.38 -9.53
CA SER A 12 -3.88 20.06 -9.21
C SER A 12 -3.02 19.20 -8.25
N GLN A 13 -2.42 19.78 -7.20
CA GLN A 13 -1.51 19.04 -6.30
C GLN A 13 -2.17 18.38 -5.08
N SER A 14 -3.51 18.33 -4.98
CA SER A 14 -4.22 17.96 -3.75
C SER A 14 -4.62 16.49 -3.59
N LEU A 15 -4.50 15.64 -4.61
CA LEU A 15 -5.06 14.28 -4.55
C LEU A 15 -4.36 13.35 -3.54
N LEU A 16 -3.02 13.38 -3.45
CA LEU A 16 -2.28 12.51 -2.51
C LEU A 16 -2.48 12.89 -1.04
N ALA A 17 -2.87 14.14 -0.75
CA ALA A 17 -3.11 14.58 0.63
C ALA A 17 -4.38 13.98 1.23
N GLN A 18 -5.35 13.57 0.40
CA GLN A 18 -6.60 12.94 0.85
C GLN A 18 -6.43 11.44 1.12
N SER A 19 -5.44 10.80 0.50
CA SER A 19 -5.15 9.37 0.63
C SER A 19 -4.33 9.01 1.88
N VAL A 20 -3.74 9.98 2.58
CA VAL A 20 -2.92 9.73 3.78
C VAL A 20 -3.37 10.65 4.91
N LYS A 21 -3.73 10.07 6.06
CA LYS A 21 -4.23 10.82 7.21
C LYS A 21 -3.53 10.39 8.50
N LEU A 22 -2.92 11.34 9.21
CA LEU A 22 -2.50 11.12 10.60
C LEU A 22 -3.76 10.97 11.46
N LEU A 23 -3.92 9.80 12.07
CA LEU A 23 -5.04 9.50 12.97
C LEU A 23 -4.70 9.90 14.41
N ASP A 24 -3.47 9.63 14.84
CA ASP A 24 -3.03 9.79 16.22
C ASP A 24 -1.50 9.96 16.28
N GLY A 25 -1.03 10.61 17.35
CA GLY A 25 0.39 10.85 17.63
C GLY A 25 1.02 12.00 16.84
N SER A 26 2.36 12.04 16.81
CA SER A 26 3.15 13.05 16.10
C SER A 26 4.43 12.42 15.53
N LEU A 27 4.97 13.02 14.47
CA LEU A 27 6.23 12.59 13.85
C LEU A 27 7.42 13.48 14.24
N GLU A 28 7.22 14.46 15.12
CA GLU A 28 8.26 15.38 15.57
C GLU A 28 9.41 14.66 16.29
N SER A 29 9.11 13.63 17.08
CA SER A 29 10.11 12.79 17.77
C SER A 29 10.98 11.97 16.82
N LEU A 30 10.59 11.89 15.54
CA LEU A 30 11.33 11.17 14.49
C LEU A 30 12.31 12.09 13.74
N LYS A 31 12.44 13.36 14.16
CA LYS A 31 13.35 14.31 13.52
C LYS A 31 14.79 13.81 13.61
N GLY A 32 15.43 13.72 12.44
CA GLY A 32 16.80 13.20 12.32
C GLY A 32 16.92 11.68 12.34
N GLN A 33 15.82 10.93 12.47
CA GLN A 33 15.85 9.47 12.36
C GLN A 33 16.27 9.06 10.94
N LYS A 34 17.32 8.25 10.84
CA LYS A 34 17.95 7.86 9.57
C LYS A 34 17.59 6.47 9.09
N SER A 35 17.08 5.60 9.96
CA SER A 35 16.75 4.22 9.63
C SER A 35 15.52 3.75 10.37
N TYR A 36 14.82 2.75 9.84
CA TYR A 36 13.71 2.09 10.53
C TYR A 36 13.76 0.59 10.28
N ASN A 37 13.22 -0.18 11.23
CA ASN A 37 12.81 -1.55 10.94
C ASN A 37 11.42 -1.52 10.28
N ILE A 38 10.99 -2.63 9.66
CA ILE A 38 9.65 -2.75 9.07
C ILE A 38 9.06 -4.14 9.23
N ILE A 39 7.75 -4.19 9.49
CA ILE A 39 6.95 -5.40 9.60
C ILE A 39 5.66 -5.21 8.81
N PHE A 40 5.29 -6.21 8.01
CA PHE A 40 4.01 -6.23 7.29
C PHE A 40 3.01 -7.14 8.00
N ARG A 41 1.75 -6.70 8.03
CA ARG A 41 0.63 -7.38 8.68
C ARG A 41 -0.56 -7.42 7.71
N TYR A 42 -1.09 -8.62 7.52
CA TYR A 42 -2.22 -8.91 6.63
C TYR A 42 -3.39 -9.53 7.39
N ASP A 43 -3.35 -9.50 8.72
CA ASP A 43 -4.40 -10.08 9.56
C ASP A 43 -5.73 -9.35 9.38
N SER A 44 -6.78 -10.14 9.16
CA SER A 44 -8.15 -9.65 8.90
C SER A 44 -8.28 -8.74 7.68
N MET A 45 -7.44 -8.96 6.65
CA MET A 45 -7.53 -8.23 5.38
C MET A 45 -8.80 -8.64 4.60
N LEU A 46 -9.48 -7.64 4.04
CA LEU A 46 -10.56 -7.82 3.08
C LEU A 46 -10.02 -7.81 1.65
N VAL A 47 -10.65 -8.57 0.76
CA VAL A 47 -10.27 -8.67 -0.65
C VAL A 47 -11.50 -8.48 -1.54
N GLY A 48 -11.36 -7.68 -2.59
CA GLY A 48 -12.42 -7.45 -3.59
C GLY A 48 -12.91 -5.99 -3.66
N MET A 49 -13.51 -5.62 -4.79
CA MET A 49 -13.91 -4.23 -5.08
C MET A 49 -15.31 -3.88 -4.57
N ALA A 50 -16.35 -4.53 -5.11
CA ALA A 50 -17.75 -4.16 -4.87
C ALA A 50 -18.32 -4.78 -3.60
N ASP A 51 -17.89 -6.00 -3.26
CA ASP A 51 -18.29 -6.73 -2.04
C ASP A 51 -17.04 -7.35 -1.41
N PRO A 52 -16.23 -6.55 -0.68
CA PRO A 52 -14.99 -7.04 -0.09
C PRO A 52 -15.27 -8.10 0.97
N LYS A 53 -14.60 -9.24 0.86
CA LYS A 53 -14.77 -10.38 1.77
C LYS A 53 -13.47 -10.72 2.49
N PRO A 54 -13.52 -11.40 3.65
CA PRO A 54 -12.30 -11.85 4.32
C PRO A 54 -11.42 -12.67 3.36
N GLU A 55 -10.11 -12.44 3.38
CA GLU A 55 -9.14 -13.12 2.51
C GLU A 55 -9.34 -14.64 2.44
N LYS A 56 -9.58 -15.28 3.59
CA LYS A 56 -9.83 -16.74 3.65
C LYS A 56 -11.03 -17.16 2.80
N VAL A 57 -12.10 -16.36 2.79
CA VAL A 57 -13.31 -16.64 1.98
C VAL A 57 -13.00 -16.45 0.51
N PHE A 58 -12.31 -15.37 0.15
CA PHE A 58 -11.86 -15.12 -1.23
C PHE A 58 -11.02 -16.28 -1.78
N LEU A 59 -10.01 -16.73 -1.03
CA LEU A 59 -9.12 -17.82 -1.47
C LEU A 59 -9.86 -19.16 -1.59
N LEU A 60 -10.83 -19.44 -0.70
CA LEU A 60 -11.65 -20.64 -0.79
C LEU A 60 -12.51 -20.64 -2.08
N GLU A 61 -13.11 -19.50 -2.42
CA GLU A 61 -13.90 -19.35 -3.63
C GLU A 61 -13.04 -19.48 -4.90
N VAL A 62 -11.85 -18.88 -4.90
CA VAL A 62 -10.90 -19.00 -6.02
C VAL A 62 -10.47 -20.45 -6.20
N LYS A 63 -10.12 -21.14 -5.09
CA LYS A 63 -9.76 -22.56 -5.15
C LYS A 63 -10.87 -23.40 -5.73
N LYS A 64 -12.11 -23.25 -5.23
CA LYS A 64 -13.26 -24.00 -5.73
C LYS A 64 -13.49 -23.75 -7.22
N ARG A 65 -13.46 -22.49 -7.65
CA ARG A 65 -13.66 -22.10 -9.05
C ARG A 65 -12.62 -22.74 -9.98
N TRP A 66 -11.37 -22.80 -9.55
CA TRP A 66 -10.30 -23.39 -10.36
C TRP A 66 -10.33 -24.91 -10.34
N GLU A 67 -10.63 -25.55 -9.21
CA GLU A 67 -10.66 -27.01 -9.14
C GLU A 67 -11.70 -27.63 -10.10
N GLU A 68 -12.81 -26.93 -10.34
CA GLU A 68 -13.83 -27.34 -11.32
C GLU A 68 -13.38 -27.17 -12.79
N ARG A 69 -12.40 -26.30 -13.05
CA ARG A 69 -11.96 -25.92 -14.42
C ARG A 69 -10.63 -26.53 -14.81
N GLU A 70 -9.69 -26.55 -13.88
CA GLU A 70 -8.30 -26.95 -14.02
C GLU A 70 -7.77 -27.39 -12.65
N PRO A 71 -7.84 -28.71 -12.34
CA PRO A 71 -7.40 -29.26 -11.07
C PRO A 71 -5.95 -28.85 -10.73
N GLY A 72 -5.70 -28.47 -9.48
CA GLY A 72 -4.38 -28.02 -9.02
C GLY A 72 -4.16 -26.50 -9.10
N ARG A 73 -4.67 -25.83 -10.14
CA ARG A 73 -4.48 -24.38 -10.34
C ARG A 73 -4.96 -23.50 -9.18
N GLY A 74 -6.02 -23.93 -8.50
CA GLY A 74 -6.54 -23.23 -7.33
C GLY A 74 -5.57 -23.26 -6.14
N SER A 75 -4.80 -24.34 -6.00
CA SER A 75 -3.77 -24.47 -4.97
C SER A 75 -2.53 -23.66 -5.32
N ASP A 76 -2.10 -23.70 -6.59
CA ASP A 76 -0.98 -22.89 -7.09
C ASP A 76 -1.26 -21.40 -6.88
N PHE A 77 -2.46 -20.92 -7.24
CA PHE A 77 -2.87 -19.54 -7.01
C PHE A 77 -2.79 -19.14 -5.52
N ILE A 78 -3.21 -20.01 -4.61
CA ILE A 78 -3.15 -19.72 -3.17
C ILE A 78 -1.69 -19.61 -2.72
N GLN A 79 -0.82 -20.49 -3.20
CA GLN A 79 0.60 -20.44 -2.89
C GLN A 79 1.22 -19.13 -3.39
N GLU A 80 1.03 -18.80 -4.67
CA GLU A 80 1.49 -17.56 -5.29
C GLU A 80 0.97 -16.33 -4.54
N TRP A 81 -0.31 -16.31 -4.16
CA TRP A 81 -0.91 -15.20 -3.40
C TRP A 81 -0.17 -14.85 -2.10
N PHE A 82 0.38 -15.85 -1.41
CA PHE A 82 1.17 -15.64 -0.20
C PHE A 82 2.64 -15.34 -0.51
N GLU A 83 3.23 -16.02 -1.50
CA GLU A 83 4.62 -15.81 -1.92
C GLU A 83 4.85 -14.40 -2.48
N ASP A 84 3.92 -13.91 -3.31
CA ASP A 84 3.96 -12.59 -3.93
C ASP A 84 4.12 -11.45 -2.92
N ARG A 85 3.65 -11.64 -1.68
CA ARG A 85 3.86 -10.66 -0.61
C ARG A 85 5.34 -10.44 -0.37
N LYS A 86 6.06 -11.53 -0.12
CA LYS A 86 7.50 -11.50 0.21
C LYS A 86 8.35 -11.20 -1.00
N LEU A 87 7.96 -11.70 -2.17
CA LEU A 87 8.74 -11.58 -3.38
C LEU A 87 8.54 -10.23 -4.08
N LEU A 88 7.33 -9.66 -4.02
CA LEU A 88 6.95 -8.53 -4.87
C LEU A 88 6.39 -7.35 -4.09
N TYR A 89 5.43 -7.55 -3.19
CA TYR A 89 4.69 -6.45 -2.55
C TYR A 89 5.49 -5.72 -1.48
N GLU A 90 6.04 -6.46 -0.52
CA GLU A 90 6.86 -5.91 0.56
C GLU A 90 8.14 -5.23 0.02
N PRO A 91 8.91 -5.85 -0.90
CA PRO A 91 10.08 -5.20 -1.48
C PRO A 91 9.75 -3.93 -2.27
N SER A 92 8.65 -3.95 -3.04
CA SER A 92 8.18 -2.79 -3.81
C SER A 92 7.82 -1.61 -2.90
N PHE A 93 7.11 -1.88 -1.79
CA PHE A 93 6.82 -0.87 -0.78
C PHE A 93 8.10 -0.32 -0.16
N ILE A 94 8.99 -1.20 0.33
CA ILE A 94 10.23 -0.80 1.01
C ILE A 94 11.09 0.08 0.11
N GLN A 95 11.30 -0.35 -1.15
CA GLN A 95 12.10 0.39 -2.13
C GLN A 95 11.58 1.83 -2.31
N ASN A 96 10.27 1.98 -2.50
CA ASN A 96 9.68 3.29 -2.70
C ASN A 96 9.69 4.10 -1.39
N PHE A 97 9.30 3.51 -0.26
CA PHE A 97 9.30 4.19 1.02
C PHE A 97 10.68 4.78 1.35
N LYS A 98 11.74 3.97 1.30
CA LYS A 98 13.09 4.42 1.62
C LYS A 98 13.58 5.52 0.68
N GLN A 99 13.26 5.41 -0.61
CA GLN A 99 13.63 6.40 -1.62
C GLN A 99 12.99 7.77 -1.36
N TYR A 100 11.73 7.80 -0.94
CA TYR A 100 10.97 9.04 -0.75
C TYR A 100 11.12 9.60 0.68
N ALA A 101 11.21 8.73 1.68
CA ALA A 101 11.52 9.11 3.05
C ALA A 101 12.98 9.59 3.23
N LYS A 102 13.91 9.12 2.38
CA LYS A 102 15.37 9.36 2.47
C LYS A 102 15.97 8.78 3.76
N VAL A 103 15.68 7.50 4.00
CA VAL A 103 16.11 6.74 5.19
C VAL A 103 16.56 5.35 4.77
N GLU A 104 17.30 4.66 5.64
CA GLU A 104 17.60 3.24 5.48
C GLU A 104 16.43 2.36 5.97
N LEU A 105 16.13 1.30 5.21
CA LEU A 105 15.02 0.39 5.48
C LEU A 105 15.22 -0.90 4.66
N PRO A 106 15.12 -2.10 5.27
CA PRO A 106 15.00 -2.37 6.71
C PRO A 106 16.32 -2.20 7.46
N ASP A 107 16.24 -1.75 8.71
CA ASP A 107 17.31 -1.81 9.70
C ASP A 107 16.78 -2.48 10.98
N PRO A 108 17.11 -3.76 11.23
CA PRO A 108 16.65 -4.48 12.41
C PRO A 108 17.08 -3.88 13.76
N GLN A 109 18.09 -3.01 13.78
CA GLN A 109 18.60 -2.35 14.98
C GLN A 109 18.05 -0.93 15.17
N ALA A 110 17.20 -0.46 14.25
CA ALA A 110 16.63 0.88 14.35
C ALA A 110 15.74 1.01 15.60
N ALA A 111 15.80 2.18 16.24
CA ALA A 111 15.00 2.50 17.43
C ALA A 111 13.48 2.46 17.21
N TYR A 112 13.04 2.58 15.95
CA TYR A 112 11.62 2.56 15.59
C TYR A 112 11.33 1.51 14.52
N THR A 113 10.14 0.90 14.64
CA THR A 113 9.61 -0.07 13.68
C THR A 113 8.38 0.49 12.98
N LEU A 114 8.37 0.38 11.65
CA LEU A 114 7.21 0.65 10.81
C LEU A 114 6.35 -0.62 10.73
N ILE A 115 5.10 -0.58 11.18
CA ILE A 115 4.15 -1.67 11.01
C ILE A 115 3.16 -1.27 9.92
N VAL A 116 3.29 -1.88 8.74
CA VAL A 116 2.37 -1.70 7.62
C VAL A 116 1.27 -2.76 7.73
N LYS A 117 0.07 -2.34 8.14
CA LYS A 117 -1.11 -3.19 8.19
C LYS A 117 -2.00 -2.94 6.98
N THR A 118 -2.06 -3.90 6.07
CA THR A 118 -3.00 -3.88 4.95
C THR A 118 -4.36 -4.34 5.43
N LYS A 119 -5.37 -3.48 5.29
CA LYS A 119 -6.76 -3.76 5.70
C LYS A 119 -7.63 -4.20 4.53
N HIS A 120 -7.30 -3.74 3.32
CA HIS A 120 -8.02 -4.08 2.10
C HIS A 120 -7.06 -4.18 0.92
N THR A 121 -7.30 -5.14 0.03
CA THR A 121 -6.62 -5.27 -1.26
C THR A 121 -7.64 -5.56 -2.36
N GLU A 122 -7.56 -4.80 -3.45
CA GLU A 122 -8.27 -5.08 -4.69
C GLU A 122 -7.25 -5.36 -5.79
N GLY A 123 -7.43 -6.49 -6.49
CA GLY A 123 -6.53 -6.93 -7.54
C GLY A 123 -6.64 -6.15 -8.85
N GLY A 124 -7.77 -5.49 -9.06
CA GLY A 124 -8.09 -4.86 -10.33
C GLY A 124 -8.31 -5.90 -11.44
N TRP A 125 -8.64 -5.42 -12.62
CA TRP A 125 -8.93 -6.27 -13.78
C TRP A 125 -8.54 -5.56 -15.08
N PHE A 126 -8.25 -6.33 -16.10
CA PHE A 126 -7.98 -5.84 -17.45
C PHE A 126 -8.93 -6.54 -18.43
N GLY A 127 -9.84 -5.76 -19.02
CA GLY A 127 -10.87 -6.22 -19.96
C GLY A 127 -10.57 -5.87 -21.42
N GLY A 128 -9.29 -5.68 -21.77
CA GLY A 128 -8.87 -5.26 -23.11
C GLY A 128 -8.88 -3.74 -23.29
N VAL A 129 -10.08 -3.15 -23.39
CA VAL A 129 -10.25 -1.69 -23.58
C VAL A 129 -10.41 -0.96 -22.25
N LEU A 130 -11.14 -1.57 -21.31
CA LEU A 130 -11.34 -1.04 -19.96
C LEU A 130 -10.43 -1.79 -18.99
N ALA A 131 -9.96 -1.07 -17.99
CA ALA A 131 -9.12 -1.64 -16.96
C ALA A 131 -9.35 -0.93 -15.64
N HIS A 132 -9.24 -1.69 -14.55
CA HIS A 132 -9.23 -1.19 -13.20
C HIS A 132 -7.89 -1.55 -12.54
N PRO A 133 -7.14 -0.57 -12.02
CA PRO A 133 -5.89 -0.82 -11.33
C PRO A 133 -6.10 -1.59 -10.02
N GLY A 134 -5.01 -2.15 -9.50
CA GLY A 134 -4.98 -2.68 -8.13
C GLY A 134 -5.04 -1.54 -7.13
N GLN A 135 -5.57 -1.81 -5.93
CA GLN A 135 -5.69 -0.82 -4.87
C GLN A 135 -5.41 -1.46 -3.52
N ILE A 136 -4.79 -0.70 -2.62
CA ILE A 136 -4.66 -1.08 -1.20
C ILE A 136 -5.06 0.05 -0.26
N ASP A 137 -5.65 -0.34 0.87
CA ASP A 137 -5.96 0.52 2.00
C ASP A 137 -5.41 -0.10 3.29
N GLY A 138 -5.12 0.73 4.28
CA GLY A 138 -4.51 0.24 5.51
C GLY A 138 -4.09 1.30 6.51
N GLU A 139 -3.14 0.89 7.35
CA GLU A 139 -2.58 1.72 8.41
C GLU A 139 -1.08 1.49 8.52
N LEU A 140 -0.31 2.57 8.58
CA LEU A 140 1.10 2.58 8.97
C LEU A 140 1.17 3.01 10.44
N ARG A 141 1.71 2.15 11.30
CA ARG A 141 2.04 2.51 12.68
C ARG A 141 3.54 2.68 12.80
N ILE A 142 3.96 3.70 13.54
CA ILE A 142 5.35 3.89 13.94
C ILE A 142 5.39 3.64 15.44
N VAL A 143 6.20 2.68 15.86
CA VAL A 143 6.31 2.23 17.26
C VAL A 143 7.76 2.19 17.71
N GLU A 144 8.01 2.27 19.01
CA GLU A 144 9.34 1.97 19.56
C GLU A 144 9.68 0.50 19.28
N SER A 145 10.89 0.22 18.76
CA SER A 145 11.30 -1.15 18.46
C SER A 145 11.48 -2.00 19.72
N ALA A 146 11.90 -1.38 20.82
CA ALA A 146 12.05 -2.05 22.12
C ALA A 146 10.70 -2.41 22.76
N ASP A 147 9.62 -1.70 22.42
CA ASP A 147 8.27 -1.94 22.92
C ASP A 147 7.22 -1.47 21.89
N GLN A 148 6.73 -2.43 21.09
CA GLN A 148 5.78 -2.15 20.01
C GLN A 148 4.39 -1.70 20.50
N SER A 149 4.11 -1.75 21.81
CA SER A 149 2.87 -1.20 22.38
C SER A 149 2.91 0.33 22.46
N LYS A 150 4.10 0.93 22.48
CA LYS A 150 4.29 2.38 22.48
C LYS A 150 4.20 2.91 21.05
N VAL A 151 3.02 3.39 20.71
CA VAL A 151 2.74 3.95 19.39
C VAL A 151 3.12 5.43 19.37
N VAL A 152 4.06 5.78 18.48
CA VAL A 152 4.48 7.16 18.23
C VAL A 152 3.49 7.88 17.31
N ALA A 153 3.06 7.19 16.26
CA ALA A 153 2.10 7.71 15.30
C ALA A 153 1.28 6.60 14.65
N ARG A 154 0.01 6.92 14.34
CA ARG A 154 -0.88 6.08 13.52
C ARG A 154 -1.31 6.86 12.29
N ILE A 155 -1.00 6.32 11.11
CA ILE A 155 -1.28 6.95 9.84
C ILE A 155 -2.18 6.02 9.04
N ALA A 156 -3.39 6.45 8.73
CA ALA A 156 -4.24 5.73 7.78
C ALA A 156 -3.84 6.05 6.35
N PHE A 157 -3.97 5.06 5.48
CA PHE A 157 -3.89 5.24 4.05
C PHE A 157 -5.06 4.62 3.33
N TYR A 158 -5.59 5.32 2.33
CA TYR A 158 -6.80 4.97 1.62
C TYR A 158 -6.60 5.13 0.13
N LYS A 159 -7.14 4.18 -0.63
CA LYS A 159 -7.21 4.19 -2.08
C LYS A 159 -5.86 4.43 -2.73
N PHE A 160 -4.83 3.74 -2.25
CA PHE A 160 -3.56 3.74 -2.95
C PHE A 160 -3.68 2.86 -4.19
N THR A 161 -3.95 3.53 -5.30
CA THR A 161 -4.19 2.91 -6.58
C THR A 161 -2.86 2.74 -7.35
N GLY A 162 -2.60 1.52 -7.80
CA GLY A 162 -1.49 1.18 -8.66
C GLY A 162 -1.63 1.77 -10.07
N LYS A 163 -0.63 1.55 -10.90
CA LYS A 163 -0.66 1.89 -12.33
C LYS A 163 -0.93 0.65 -13.15
N ILE A 164 -1.74 0.82 -14.20
CA ILE A 164 -1.88 -0.19 -15.25
C ILE A 164 -0.72 -0.01 -16.23
N GLN A 165 0.01 -1.09 -16.54
CA GLN A 165 1.08 -1.07 -17.54
C GLN A 165 0.58 -1.59 -18.89
N TYR A 166 0.38 -0.69 -19.86
CA TYR A 166 -0.09 -1.06 -21.19
C TYR A 166 1.01 -0.89 -22.26
N PRO A 167 1.21 -1.85 -23.19
CA PRO A 167 0.60 -3.20 -23.22
C PRO A 167 1.24 -4.15 -22.18
N GLY A 168 0.50 -5.16 -21.70
CA GLY A 168 1.09 -6.28 -20.93
C GLY A 168 0.56 -6.52 -19.51
N ASP A 169 -0.24 -5.62 -18.93
CA ASP A 169 -0.78 -5.79 -17.58
C ASP A 169 -2.04 -6.68 -17.56
N PHE A 170 -1.80 -7.98 -17.67
CA PHE A 170 -2.85 -9.01 -17.56
C PHE A 170 -2.94 -9.56 -16.14
N GLU A 171 -1.84 -9.53 -15.38
CA GLU A 171 -1.74 -10.21 -14.09
C GLU A 171 -2.20 -9.37 -12.90
N MET A 172 -2.97 -9.99 -12.00
CA MET A 172 -3.42 -9.35 -10.76
C MET A 172 -2.23 -8.91 -9.89
N THR A 173 -1.20 -9.76 -9.84
CA THR A 173 -0.01 -9.56 -9.02
C THR A 173 0.72 -8.26 -9.36
N THR A 174 0.90 -7.96 -10.65
CA THR A 174 1.61 -6.73 -11.07
C THR A 174 0.84 -5.47 -10.68
N ARG A 175 -0.50 -5.51 -10.73
CA ARG A 175 -1.36 -4.40 -10.32
C ARG A 175 -1.30 -4.15 -8.82
N ILE A 176 -1.34 -5.21 -8.01
CA ILE A 176 -1.20 -5.10 -6.55
C ILE A 176 0.20 -4.60 -6.19
N GLN A 177 1.24 -5.15 -6.81
CA GLN A 177 2.62 -4.70 -6.62
C GLN A 177 2.78 -3.20 -6.89
N SER A 178 2.14 -2.70 -7.95
CA SER A 178 2.12 -1.28 -8.30
C SER A 178 1.42 -0.45 -7.22
N ALA A 179 0.32 -0.93 -6.64
CA ALA A 179 -0.35 -0.27 -5.52
C ALA A 179 0.57 -0.13 -4.29
N TYR A 180 1.31 -1.18 -3.93
CA TYR A 180 2.32 -1.12 -2.87
C TYR A 180 3.45 -0.13 -3.17
N ALA A 181 3.90 -0.03 -4.42
CA ALA A 181 4.91 0.95 -4.84
C ALA A 181 4.42 2.38 -4.58
N ILE A 182 3.19 2.70 -5.00
CA ILE A 182 2.61 4.03 -4.84
C ILE A 182 2.34 4.34 -3.36
N ALA A 183 1.89 3.36 -2.57
CA ALA A 183 1.72 3.50 -1.13
C ALA A 183 3.06 3.78 -0.42
N GLY A 184 4.10 3.02 -0.75
CA GLY A 184 5.45 3.23 -0.21
C GLY A 184 5.94 4.65 -0.50
N LYS A 185 5.80 5.11 -1.75
CA LYS A 185 6.11 6.49 -2.15
C LYS A 185 5.33 7.51 -1.32
N GLY A 186 4.00 7.40 -1.29
CA GLY A 186 3.12 8.38 -0.65
C GLY A 186 3.35 8.48 0.86
N LEU A 187 3.54 7.35 1.54
CA LEU A 187 3.83 7.29 2.96
C LEU A 187 5.25 7.76 3.28
N GLY A 188 6.26 7.40 2.48
CA GLY A 188 7.62 7.87 2.66
C GLY A 188 7.72 9.40 2.54
N ASP A 189 7.08 9.96 1.51
CA ASP A 189 6.96 11.41 1.33
C ASP A 189 6.21 12.08 2.50
N PHE A 190 5.13 11.46 2.99
CA PHE A 190 4.37 11.98 4.13
C PHE A 190 5.23 12.02 5.40
N VAL A 191 5.90 10.92 5.74
CA VAL A 191 6.77 10.80 6.91
C VAL A 191 7.86 11.86 6.85
N LYS A 192 8.60 11.94 5.74
CA LYS A 192 9.65 12.94 5.56
C LYS A 192 9.16 14.38 5.71
N ARG A 193 7.96 14.71 5.26
CA ARG A 193 7.43 16.08 5.43
C ARG A 193 7.04 16.37 6.88
N LYS A 194 6.53 15.38 7.61
CA LYS A 194 6.02 15.53 8.97
C LYS A 194 7.08 15.34 10.06
N SER A 195 8.23 14.76 9.73
CA SER A 195 9.37 14.58 10.64
C SER A 195 10.51 15.59 10.42
N LYS A 196 10.23 16.71 9.75
CA LYS A 196 11.20 17.80 9.50
C LYS A 196 11.31 18.75 10.68
#